data_AF-R4WW50-F1
#
_entry.id   AF-R4WW50-F1
#
_cell.length_a   1.000
_cell.length_b   1.000
_cell.length_c   1.000
_cell.angle_alpha   90.00
_cell.angle_beta   90.00
_cell.angle_gamma   90.00
#
_symmetry.space_group_name_H-M   'P 1'
#
loop_
_entity.id
_entity.type
_entity.pdbx_description
1 polymer ?
#
loop_
_entity_poly.entity_id
_entity_poly.type
_entity_poly.pdbx_seq_one_letter_code
_entity_poly.pdbx_strand_id
1 'polypeptide(L)' 'MKREPEMTTPLDPIVSEFATVEEAEAYDKWFREKVRRSMADTRPRIAHDEVMAEAEAIITEAEKRHKSRSA' A
#
# COMPACT_ATOMS: atom_id res chain seq x y z
N MET A 1 -25.87 -8.12 22.95
CA MET A 1 -24.46 -8.55 22.80
C MET A 1 -23.60 -7.30 22.72
N LYS A 2 -22.91 -6.92 23.80
CA LYS A 2 -21.81 -5.94 23.70
C LYS A 2 -20.60 -6.76 23.25
N ARG A 3 -19.99 -6.40 22.12
CA ARG A 3 -18.71 -7.01 21.73
C ARG A 3 -17.71 -6.64 22.83
N GLU A 4 -17.11 -7.63 23.47
CA GLU A 4 -15.93 -7.41 24.30
C GLU A 4 -14.87 -6.75 23.40
N PRO A 5 -14.19 -5.70 23.86
CA PRO A 5 -13.13 -5.10 23.05
C PRO A 5 -12.10 -6.19 22.79
N GLU A 6 -11.75 -6.42 21.54
CA GLU A 6 -10.51 -7.15 21.23
C GLU A 6 -9.41 -6.49 22.07
N MET A 7 -8.78 -7.27 22.94
CA MET A 7 -7.73 -6.80 23.85
C MET A 7 -6.48 -6.52 23.02
N THR A 8 -6.50 -5.41 22.29
CA THR A 8 -5.39 -4.95 21.48
C THR A 8 -4.42 -4.17 22.36
N THR A 9 -3.14 -4.35 22.11
CA THR A 9 -2.08 -3.70 22.89
C THR A 9 -1.79 -2.34 22.26
N PRO A 10 -2.14 -1.21 22.90
CA PRO A 10 -1.94 0.11 22.29
C PRO A 10 -0.45 0.43 22.18
N LEU A 11 -0.08 1.09 21.08
CA LEU A 11 1.27 1.60 20.82
C LEU A 11 1.34 3.12 21.00
N ASP A 12 2.53 3.61 21.37
CA ASP A 12 2.79 5.05 21.44
C ASP A 12 2.88 5.64 20.02
N PRO A 13 2.09 6.68 19.68
CA PRO A 13 2.11 7.30 18.35
C PRO A 13 3.45 7.94 17.94
N ILE A 14 4.34 8.23 18.90
CA ILE A 14 5.70 8.73 18.61
C ILE A 14 6.60 7.57 18.15
N VAL A 15 6.35 6.35 18.64
CA VAL A 15 7.17 5.15 18.36
C VAL A 15 6.65 4.39 17.13
N SER A 16 5.33 4.36 16.94
CA SER A 16 4.66 3.59 15.87
C SER A 16 3.60 4.41 15.17
N GLU A 17 3.47 4.20 13.86
CA GLU A 17 2.35 4.70 13.06
C GLU A 17 1.06 3.89 13.25
N PHE A 18 1.16 2.67 13.81
CA PHE A 18 0.02 1.81 14.11
C PHE A 18 -0.51 2.09 15.52
N ALA A 19 -1.84 2.04 15.69
CA ALA A 19 -2.45 2.28 16.99
C ALA A 19 -2.24 1.10 17.94
N THR A 20 -2.05 -0.10 17.40
CA THR A 20 -1.94 -1.34 18.19
C THR A 20 -0.83 -2.26 17.69
N VAL A 21 -0.32 -3.12 18.57
CA VAL A 21 0.65 -4.18 18.23
C VAL A 21 0.08 -5.10 17.18
N GLU A 22 -1.20 -5.47 17.30
CA GLU A 22 -1.86 -6.43 16.41
C GLU A 22 -1.98 -5.87 14.98
N GLU A 23 -2.27 -4.57 14.82
CA GLU A 23 -2.23 -3.91 13.52
C GLU A 23 -0.82 -3.89 12.92
N ALA A 24 0.20 -3.58 13.74
CA ALA A 24 1.59 -3.55 13.30
C ALA A 24 2.08 -4.94 12.85
N GLU A 25 1.74 -6.00 13.58
CA GLU A 25 2.08 -7.38 13.24
C GLU A 25 1.34 -7.86 11.99
N ALA A 26 0.06 -7.50 11.84
CA ALA A 26 -0.71 -7.79 10.64
C ALA A 26 -0.10 -7.13 9.40
N TYR A 27 0.33 -5.86 9.53
CA TYR A 27 1.02 -5.14 8.47
C TYR A 27 2.37 -5.79 8.15
N ASP A 28 3.21 -6.09 9.15
CA ASP A 28 4.53 -6.71 8.95
C ASP A 28 4.41 -8.05 8.20
N LYS A 29 3.46 -8.91 8.60
CA LYS A 29 3.21 -10.19 7.93
C LYS A 29 2.82 -10.00 6.46
N TRP A 30 1.90 -9.09 6.18
CA TRP A 30 1.49 -8.77 4.81
C TRP A 30 2.65 -8.18 3.99
N PHE A 31 3.40 -7.26 4.57
CA PHE A 31 4.49 -6.56 3.91
C PHE A 31 5.63 -7.52 3.54
N ARG A 32 6.01 -8.42 4.45
CA ARG A 32 7.01 -9.48 4.17
C ARG A 32 6.59 -10.38 3.03
N GLU A 33 5.32 -10.81 2.99
CA GLU A 33 4.82 -11.62 1.89
C GLU A 33 4.80 -10.85 0.56
N LYS A 34 4.45 -9.55 0.58
CA LYS A 34 4.52 -8.69 -0.59
C LYS A 34 5.95 -8.57 -1.11
N VAL A 35 6.93 -8.32 -0.23
CA VAL A 35 8.36 -8.25 -0.59
C VAL A 35 8.85 -9.58 -1.15
N ARG A 36 8.49 -10.71 -0.51
CA ARG A 36 8.87 -12.05 -1.00
C ARG A 36 8.36 -12.30 -2.42
N ARG A 37 7.12 -11.90 -2.73
CA ARG A 37 6.56 -11.99 -4.09
C ARG A 37 7.31 -11.11 -5.07
N SER A 38 7.63 -9.87 -4.69
CA SER A 38 8.41 -8.96 -5.53
C SER A 38 9.83 -9.46 -5.79
N MET A 39 10.49 -10.07 -4.81
CA MET A 39 11.82 -10.67 -4.98
C MET A 39 11.81 -11.92 -5.86
N ALA A 40 10.70 -12.67 -5.87
CA ALA A 40 10.52 -13.84 -6.72
C ALA A 40 10.13 -13.49 -8.17
N ASP A 41 9.84 -12.21 -8.45
CA ASP A 41 9.47 -11.76 -9.78
C ASP A 41 10.68 -11.78 -10.72
N THR A 42 10.56 -12.51 -11.82
CA THR A 42 11.63 -12.71 -12.81
C THR A 42 11.62 -11.67 -13.94
N ARG A 43 10.64 -10.74 -13.95
CA ARG A 43 10.61 -9.67 -14.95
C ARG A 43 11.86 -8.80 -14.84
N PRO A 44 12.40 -8.30 -15.96
CA PRO A 44 13.57 -7.43 -15.91
C PRO A 44 13.26 -6.14 -15.15
N ARG A 45 14.30 -5.58 -14.54
CA ARG A 45 14.22 -4.23 -13.97
C ARG A 45 14.12 -3.22 -15.09
N ILE A 46 13.26 -2.22 -14.91
CA ILE A 46 13.13 -1.07 -15.82
C ILE A 46 13.89 0.13 -15.29
N ALA A 47 14.25 1.05 -16.19
CA ALA A 47 14.94 2.28 -15.83
C ALA A 47 14.00 3.24 -15.08
N HIS A 48 14.55 4.17 -14.30
CA HIS A 48 13.75 5.17 -13.59
C HIS A 48 12.86 5.98 -14.55
N ASP A 49 13.44 6.45 -15.66
CA ASP A 49 12.72 7.26 -16.66
C ASP A 49 11.54 6.49 -17.28
N GLU A 50 11.69 5.18 -17.45
CA GLU A 50 10.63 4.31 -17.95
C GLU A 50 9.48 4.19 -16.95
N VAL A 51 9.77 4.01 -15.66
CA VAL A 51 8.74 4.04 -14.59
C VAL A 51 7.98 5.37 -14.59
N MET A 52 8.69 6.48 -14.73
CA MET A 52 8.07 7.82 -14.72
C MET A 52 7.18 8.04 -15.95
N ALA A 53 7.62 7.59 -17.12
CA ALA A 53 6.83 7.66 -18.34
C ALA A 53 5.54 6.82 -18.25
N GLU A 54 5.61 5.61 -17.69
CA GLU A 54 4.44 4.75 -17.45
C GLU A 54 3.46 5.40 -16.46
N ALA A 55 3.97 5.99 -15.37
CA ALA A 55 3.13 6.67 -14.38
C ALA A 55 2.39 7.89 -14.97
N GLU A 56 3.09 8.72 -15.76
CA GLU A 56 2.50 9.87 -16.44
C GLU A 56 1.38 9.46 -17.40
N ALA A 57 1.59 8.38 -18.15
CA ALA A 57 0.57 7.85 -19.05
C ALA A 57 -0.70 7.39 -18.30
N ILE A 58 -0.54 6.73 -17.16
CA ILE A 58 -1.66 6.30 -16.30
C ILE A 58 -2.44 7.52 -15.78
N ILE A 59 -1.74 8.56 -15.32
CA ILE A 59 -2.35 9.78 -14.79
C ILE A 59 -3.12 10.50 -15.90
N THR A 60 -2.49 10.74 -17.05
CA THR A 60 -3.12 11.40 -18.20
C THR A 60 -4.40 10.68 -18.64
N GLU A 61 -4.39 9.34 -18.67
CA GLU A 61 -5.56 8.54 -19.02
C GLU A 61 -6.67 8.66 -17.97
N ALA A 62 -6.32 8.65 -16.68
CA ALA A 62 -7.28 8.85 -15.59
C ALA A 62 -7.94 10.24 -15.66
N GLU A 63 -7.17 11.29 -15.98
CA GLU A 63 -7.71 12.64 -16.14
C GLU A 63 -8.69 12.75 -17.31
N LYS A 64 -8.38 12.14 -18.45
CA LYS A 64 -9.27 12.12 -19.62
C LYS A 64 -10.61 11.46 -19.27
N ARG A 65 -10.56 10.31 -18.57
CA ARG A 65 -11.76 9.60 -18.08
C ARG A 65 -12.57 10.43 -17.10
N HIS A 66 -11.90 11.20 -16.24
CA HIS A 66 -12.59 12.09 -15.31
C HIS A 66 -13.30 13.21 -16.08
N LYS A 67 -12.58 13.89 -17.00
CA LYS A 67 -13.12 14.97 -17.83
C LYS A 67 -14.32 14.52 -18.66
N SER A 68 -14.28 13.33 -19.25
CA SER A 68 -15.40 12.76 -20.01
C SER A 68 -16.59 12.34 -19.15
N ARG A 69 -16.40 12.11 -17.85
CA ARG A 69 -17.49 11.79 -16.90
C ARG A 69 -18.13 13.05 -16.31
N SER A 70 -17.38 14.15 -16.28
CA SER A 70 -17.84 15.45 -15.77
C SER A 70 -18.42 16.38 -16.86
N ALA A 71 -18.35 15.97 -18.13
CA ALA A 71 -18.92 16.67 -19.29
C ALA A 71 -20.22 15.97 -19.72
#